data_AF-A0AAW4GAE7-F1
#
_entry.id   AF-A0AAW4GAE7-F1
#
_cell.length_a   1.000
_cell.length_b   1.000
_cell.length_c   1.000
_cell.angle_alpha   90.00
_cell.angle_beta   90.00
_cell.angle_gamma   90.00
#
_symmetry.space_group_name_H-M   'P 1'
#
loop_
_entity.id
_entity.type
_entity.pdbx_description
1 polymer ?
#
loop_
_entity_poly.entity_id
_entity_poly.type
_entity_poly.pdbx_seq_one_letter_code
_entity_poly.pdbx_strand_id
1 'polypeptide(L)'
;MSLAEQEYPHAEHHGGRLLIQVDNSTSDALFNTEFFSLVLGHTALPGTGAAFLRDAVHFANTRLAGQLGACVIVSPRERKTLGPRLNESLADLRYGAIGVNCWTAFVFLSPTLTWGAYPGNTLDDVGSGIGVVHNGLLIPNPEKSVVYGSFRPFPRSWLGGESTIAPPSPVFVTSKANNSASKALTHYAARPGWARIPQVFRSILFP
;
A
#
# COMPACT_ATOMS: atom_id res chain seq x y z
N MET A 1 -9.58 -4.10 -20.14
CA MET A 1 -8.28 -4.04 -20.82
C MET A 1 -8.41 -3.37 -22.19
N SER A 2 -9.38 -3.74 -23.03
CA SER A 2 -9.59 -3.12 -24.36
C SER A 2 -9.63 -1.59 -24.37
N LEU A 3 -10.30 -0.94 -23.40
CA LEU A 3 -10.31 0.53 -23.31
C LEU A 3 -8.90 1.11 -23.02
N ALA A 4 -8.18 0.53 -22.06
CA ALA A 4 -6.82 0.96 -21.75
C ALA A 4 -5.86 0.74 -22.92
N GLU A 5 -6.00 -0.35 -23.67
CA GLU A 5 -5.19 -0.62 -24.87
C GLU A 5 -5.49 0.39 -26.00
N GLN A 6 -6.73 0.85 -26.12
CA GLN A 6 -7.12 1.88 -27.08
C GLN A 6 -6.58 3.27 -26.69
N GLU A 7 -6.67 3.63 -25.41
CA GLU A 7 -6.18 4.92 -24.91
C GLU A 7 -4.65 4.99 -24.85
N TYR A 8 -3.99 3.84 -24.66
CA TYR A 8 -2.54 3.73 -24.50
C TYR A 8 -1.94 2.72 -25.48
N PRO A 9 -1.90 3.03 -26.79
CA PRO A 9 -1.42 2.11 -27.82
C PRO A 9 0.07 1.77 -27.73
N HIS A 10 0.84 2.52 -26.91
CA HIS A 10 2.26 2.32 -26.68
C HIS A 10 2.58 1.72 -25.29
N ALA A 11 1.56 1.19 -24.59
CA ALA A 11 1.73 0.53 -23.31
C ALA A 11 2.69 -0.68 -23.41
N GLU A 12 3.44 -0.94 -22.34
CA GLU A 12 4.25 -2.14 -22.24
C GLU A 12 3.37 -3.34 -21.84
N HIS A 13 3.56 -4.48 -22.51
CA HIS A 13 2.82 -5.70 -22.23
C HIS A 13 3.67 -6.73 -21.48
N HIS A 14 3.21 -7.13 -20.28
CA HIS A 14 3.92 -8.05 -19.38
C HIS A 14 3.04 -9.23 -18.94
N GLY A 15 2.98 -10.29 -19.76
CA GLY A 15 2.24 -11.51 -19.43
C GLY A 15 0.75 -11.26 -19.22
N GLY A 16 0.11 -10.54 -20.15
CA GLY A 16 -1.32 -10.17 -20.05
C GLY A 16 -1.60 -9.00 -19.11
N ARG A 17 -0.61 -8.16 -18.83
CA ARG A 17 -0.71 -6.94 -18.00
C ARG A 17 -0.20 -5.74 -18.79
N LEU A 18 -0.76 -4.56 -18.55
CA LEU A 18 -0.25 -3.30 -19.09
C LEU A 18 0.54 -2.55 -18.02
N LEU A 19 1.73 -2.10 -18.40
CA LEU A 19 2.48 -1.08 -17.67
C LEU A 19 2.52 0.18 -18.54
N ILE A 20 2.05 1.29 -17.99
CA ILE A 20 1.84 2.53 -18.76
C ILE A 20 2.59 3.66 -18.07
N GLN A 21 3.51 4.29 -18.79
CA GLN A 21 4.10 5.54 -18.36
C GLN A 21 3.15 6.70 -18.72
N VAL A 22 2.81 7.52 -17.73
CA VAL A 22 2.02 8.74 -17.91
C VAL A 22 2.94 9.95 -17.82
N ASP A 23 3.01 10.71 -18.90
CA ASP A 23 3.80 11.93 -19.07
C ASP A 23 3.08 12.91 -20.01
N ASN A 24 3.74 14.02 -20.36
CA ASN A 24 3.14 15.08 -21.18
C ASN A 24 2.78 14.64 -22.62
N SER A 25 3.20 13.45 -23.05
CA SER A 25 2.93 12.90 -24.39
C SER A 25 1.80 11.87 -24.41
N THR A 26 1.27 11.50 -23.25
CA THR A 26 0.24 10.45 -23.08
C THR A 26 -1.01 11.01 -22.42
N SER A 27 -2.13 10.32 -22.59
CA SER A 27 -3.39 10.67 -21.92
C SER A 27 -3.24 10.64 -20.39
N ASP A 28 -3.81 11.60 -19.69
CA ASP A 28 -3.87 11.62 -18.22
C ASP A 28 -5.09 10.86 -17.66
N ALA A 29 -5.81 10.12 -18.52
CA ALA A 29 -6.97 9.31 -18.12
C ALA A 29 -6.67 8.37 -16.94
N LEU A 30 -5.48 7.77 -16.87
CA LEU A 30 -5.02 6.94 -15.75
C LEU A 30 -5.00 7.64 -14.39
N PHE A 31 -4.96 8.97 -14.35
CA PHE A 31 -5.08 9.71 -13.10
C PHE A 31 -6.52 9.80 -12.61
N ASN A 32 -7.52 9.69 -13.49
CA ASN A 32 -8.92 9.95 -13.17
C ASN A 32 -9.87 8.77 -13.43
N THR A 33 -9.39 7.71 -14.09
CA THR A 33 -10.17 6.55 -14.50
C THR A 33 -9.60 5.28 -13.86
N GLU A 34 -10.42 4.60 -13.06
CA GLU A 34 -10.05 3.30 -12.52
C GLU A 34 -10.31 2.19 -13.55
N PHE A 35 -9.22 1.60 -14.05
CA PHE A 35 -9.31 0.40 -14.87
C PHE A 35 -9.35 -0.83 -13.95
N PHE A 36 -10.54 -1.40 -13.73
CA PHE A 36 -10.74 -2.67 -13.03
C PHE A 36 -10.21 -3.89 -13.83
N SER A 37 -8.92 -3.87 -14.16
CA SER A 37 -8.21 -4.92 -14.90
C SER A 37 -6.70 -4.86 -14.59
N LEU A 38 -5.88 -5.68 -15.27
CA LEU A 38 -4.45 -5.80 -15.00
C LEU A 38 -3.63 -4.66 -15.63
N VAL A 39 -3.92 -3.41 -15.22
CA VAL A 39 -3.29 -2.19 -15.71
C VAL A 39 -2.60 -1.46 -14.56
N LEU A 40 -1.36 -1.03 -14.76
CA LEU A 40 -0.61 -0.20 -13.82
C LEU A 40 -0.05 1.04 -14.53
N GLY A 41 -0.48 2.21 -14.08
CA GLY A 41 0.11 3.49 -14.47
C GLY A 41 1.27 3.88 -13.56
N HIS A 42 2.30 4.51 -14.11
CA HIS A 42 3.34 5.18 -13.34
C HIS A 42 3.71 6.52 -13.97
N THR A 43 4.08 7.48 -13.13
CA THR A 43 4.62 8.77 -13.57
C THR A 43 5.81 9.16 -12.69
N ALA A 44 6.66 10.03 -13.19
CA ALA A 44 7.83 10.52 -12.48
C ALA A 44 7.64 12.01 -12.16
N LEU A 45 7.81 12.36 -10.88
CA LEU A 45 7.82 13.74 -10.42
C LEU A 45 9.28 14.17 -10.18
N PRO A 46 9.64 15.43 -10.47
CA PRO A 46 10.99 15.92 -10.22
C PRO A 46 11.30 16.01 -8.73
N GLY A 47 12.59 16.05 -8.40
CA GLY A 47 13.08 16.27 -7.04
C GLY A 47 13.51 14.99 -6.32
N THR A 48 13.99 15.16 -5.08
CA THR A 48 14.39 14.07 -4.18
C THR A 48 14.04 14.41 -2.73
N GLY A 49 14.13 13.42 -1.84
CA GLY A 49 13.95 13.59 -0.39
C GLY A 49 12.64 14.27 -0.01
N ALA A 50 12.72 15.23 0.93
CA ALA A 50 11.55 15.90 1.48
C ALA A 50 10.75 16.72 0.45
N ALA A 51 11.43 17.35 -0.51
CA ALA A 51 10.76 18.14 -1.56
C ALA A 51 9.94 17.22 -2.48
N PHE A 52 10.55 16.12 -2.92
CA PHE A 52 9.84 15.10 -3.70
C PHE A 52 8.64 14.52 -2.95
N LEU A 53 8.81 14.17 -1.67
CA LEU A 53 7.71 13.59 -0.88
C LEU A 53 6.53 14.56 -0.76
N ARG A 54 6.79 15.84 -0.47
CA ARG A 54 5.76 16.88 -0.43
C ARG A 54 5.04 17.00 -1.78
N ASP A 55 5.79 17.07 -2.87
CA ASP A 55 5.23 17.27 -4.21
C ASP A 55 4.45 16.02 -4.67
N ALA A 56 4.90 14.82 -4.29
CA ALA A 56 4.19 13.56 -4.53
C ALA A 56 2.87 13.48 -3.75
N VAL A 57 2.86 13.91 -2.48
CA VAL A 57 1.62 13.99 -1.67
C VAL A 57 0.66 15.01 -2.26
N HIS A 58 1.15 16.19 -2.66
CA HIS A 58 0.32 17.20 -3.32
C HIS A 58 -0.27 16.67 -4.63
N PHE A 59 0.55 16.02 -5.45
CA PHE A 59 0.12 15.40 -6.70
C PHE A 59 -0.96 14.34 -6.45
N ALA A 60 -0.73 13.41 -5.52
CA ALA A 60 -1.71 12.37 -5.19
C ALA A 60 -3.05 12.97 -4.74
N ASN A 61 -3.01 13.98 -3.87
CA ASN A 61 -4.23 14.60 -3.33
C ASN A 61 -5.02 15.44 -4.33
N THR A 62 -4.39 15.92 -5.42
CA THR A 62 -5.01 16.92 -6.31
C THR A 62 -5.18 16.46 -7.75
N ARG A 63 -4.45 15.42 -8.16
CA ARG A 63 -4.46 14.91 -9.54
C ARG A 63 -5.01 13.50 -9.65
N LEU A 64 -4.93 12.69 -8.60
CA LEU A 64 -5.40 11.31 -8.65
C LEU A 64 -6.83 11.19 -8.12
N ALA A 65 -7.69 10.49 -8.86
CA ALA A 65 -9.00 10.10 -8.40
C ALA A 65 -8.90 8.97 -7.37
N GLY A 66 -9.82 9.01 -6.41
CA GLY A 66 -9.91 8.03 -5.34
C GLY A 66 -8.96 8.30 -4.17
N GLN A 67 -9.43 7.94 -2.98
CA GLN A 67 -8.79 8.21 -1.70
C GLN A 67 -8.84 6.99 -0.76
N LEU A 68 -9.06 5.79 -1.31
CA LEU A 68 -9.22 4.57 -0.51
C LEU A 68 -7.91 4.19 0.21
N GLY A 69 -6.83 4.00 -0.54
CA GLY A 69 -5.54 3.70 0.06
C GLY A 69 -4.33 3.99 -0.79
N ALA A 70 -3.20 4.23 -0.11
CA ALA A 70 -1.93 4.61 -0.71
C ALA A 70 -0.75 3.85 -0.10
N CYS A 71 0.13 3.33 -0.95
CA CYS A 71 1.39 2.70 -0.52
C CYS A 71 2.52 3.74 -0.59
N VAL A 72 3.26 3.92 0.51
CA VAL A 72 4.46 4.77 0.55
C VAL A 72 5.67 3.88 0.74
N ILE A 73 6.63 3.94 -0.18
CA ILE A 73 7.87 3.18 -0.11
C ILE A 73 9.02 4.12 0.27
N VAL A 74 9.69 3.84 1.39
CA VAL A 74 10.75 4.68 1.94
C VAL A 74 11.88 3.82 2.50
N SER A 75 13.11 4.10 2.06
CA SER A 75 14.28 3.36 2.57
C SER A 75 14.59 3.74 4.03
N PRO A 76 15.26 2.88 4.82
CA PRO A 76 15.61 3.20 6.21
C PRO A 76 16.49 4.44 6.35
N ARG A 77 17.39 4.67 5.38
CA ARG A 77 18.21 5.88 5.31
C ARG A 77 17.34 7.11 5.12
N GLU A 78 16.46 7.08 4.11
CA GLU A 78 15.60 8.22 3.79
C GLU A 78 14.60 8.52 4.92
N ARG A 79 14.05 7.48 5.55
CA ARG A 79 13.19 7.61 6.73
C ARG A 79 13.89 8.35 7.87
N LYS A 80 15.17 8.07 8.11
CA LYS A 80 16.00 8.80 9.11
C LYS A 80 16.24 10.24 8.68
N THR A 81 16.57 10.48 7.41
CA THR A 81 16.80 11.83 6.86
C THR A 81 15.54 12.71 6.91
N LEU A 82 14.38 12.16 6.56
CA LEU A 82 13.10 12.85 6.60
C LEU A 82 12.64 13.17 8.02
N GLY A 83 12.92 12.26 8.97
CA GLY A 83 12.56 12.43 10.37
C GLY A 83 11.05 12.71 10.54
N PRO A 84 10.66 13.76 11.29
CA PRO A 84 9.25 14.12 11.47
C PRO A 84 8.49 14.42 10.18
N ARG A 85 9.18 14.89 9.13
CA ARG A 85 8.55 15.28 7.86
C ARG A 85 7.85 14.12 7.15
N LEU A 86 8.30 12.88 7.38
CA LEU A 86 7.60 11.71 6.88
C LEU A 86 6.20 11.62 7.52
N ASN A 87 6.09 11.78 8.84
CA ASN A 87 4.81 11.71 9.53
C ASN A 87 3.89 12.88 9.12
N GLU A 88 4.44 14.08 8.97
CA GLU A 88 3.71 15.24 8.43
C GLU A 88 3.16 14.95 7.04
N SER A 89 3.99 14.39 6.14
CA SER A 89 3.57 14.04 4.78
C SER A 89 2.49 12.94 4.76
N LEU A 90 2.58 11.96 5.67
CA LEU A 90 1.55 10.91 5.81
C LEU A 90 0.24 11.48 6.40
N ALA A 91 0.33 12.47 7.27
CA ALA A 91 -0.82 13.22 7.77
C ALA A 91 -1.47 14.04 6.65
N ASP A 92 -0.68 14.65 5.78
CA ASP A 92 -1.17 15.41 4.63
C ASP A 92 -1.72 14.54 3.50
N LEU A 93 -1.28 13.28 3.37
CA LEU A 93 -1.76 12.35 2.36
C LEU A 93 -3.22 11.94 2.65
N ARG A 94 -4.16 12.44 1.84
CA ARG A 94 -5.62 12.31 2.05
C ARG A 94 -6.14 10.97 1.54
N TYR A 95 -5.61 9.88 2.08
CA TYR A 95 -6.05 8.52 1.84
C TYR A 95 -6.41 7.86 3.17
N GLY A 96 -7.51 7.09 3.20
CA GLY A 96 -8.01 6.51 4.44
C GLY A 96 -7.25 5.27 4.91
N ALA A 97 -6.54 4.57 4.02
CA ALA A 97 -5.68 3.44 4.37
C ALA A 97 -4.26 3.60 3.79
N ILE A 98 -3.25 3.75 4.64
CA ILE A 98 -1.87 3.96 4.19
C ILE A 98 -0.96 2.81 4.62
N GLY A 99 -0.26 2.21 3.66
CA GLY A 99 0.77 1.20 3.90
C GLY A 99 2.15 1.78 3.67
N VAL A 100 2.95 1.91 4.73
CA VAL A 100 4.36 2.33 4.62
C VAL A 100 5.23 1.08 4.52
N ASN A 101 5.96 0.90 3.42
CA ASN A 101 6.79 -0.29 3.13
C ASN A 101 6.02 -1.61 3.20
N CYS A 102 4.71 -1.57 3.01
CA CYS A 102 3.86 -2.76 2.97
C CYS A 102 2.64 -2.48 2.10
N TRP A 103 1.93 -3.55 1.76
CA TRP A 103 0.69 -3.45 0.99
C TRP A 103 -0.42 -2.83 1.85
N THR A 104 -1.09 -1.81 1.33
CA THR A 104 -2.18 -1.10 2.02
C THR A 104 -3.29 -2.01 2.51
N ALA A 105 -3.59 -3.12 1.83
CA ALA A 105 -4.64 -4.05 2.25
C ALA A 105 -4.38 -4.68 3.62
N PHE A 106 -3.17 -4.60 4.19
CA PHE A 106 -2.96 -4.96 5.59
C PHE A 106 -3.81 -4.11 6.57
N VAL A 107 -4.19 -2.90 6.18
CA VAL A 107 -5.18 -2.10 6.92
C VAL A 107 -6.54 -2.79 6.91
N PHE A 108 -7.02 -3.24 5.74
CA PHE A 108 -8.28 -3.97 5.62
C PHE A 108 -8.25 -5.28 6.43
N LEU A 109 -7.13 -6.00 6.43
CA LEU A 109 -7.00 -7.26 7.15
C LEU A 109 -6.99 -7.12 8.69
N SER A 110 -6.99 -5.89 9.22
CA SER A 110 -7.00 -5.63 10.67
C SER A 110 -8.34 -5.06 11.12
N PRO A 111 -9.21 -5.85 11.79
CA PRO A 111 -10.53 -5.39 12.25
C PRO A 111 -10.50 -4.24 13.26
N THR A 112 -9.36 -4.01 13.92
CA THR A 112 -9.16 -2.88 14.84
C THR A 112 -8.90 -1.56 14.14
N LEU A 113 -8.42 -1.60 12.90
CA LEU A 113 -8.16 -0.42 12.07
C LEU A 113 -9.42 -0.03 11.30
N THR A 114 -9.39 1.14 10.67
CA THR A 114 -10.47 1.64 9.81
C THR A 114 -10.10 1.44 8.35
N TRP A 115 -11.07 1.04 7.53
CA TRP A 115 -10.92 0.98 6.07
C TRP A 115 -12.04 1.76 5.39
N GLY A 116 -11.68 2.77 4.61
CA GLY A 116 -12.61 3.66 3.91
C GLY A 116 -11.84 4.80 3.25
N ALA A 117 -12.55 5.66 2.53
CA ALA A 117 -11.96 6.86 1.96
C ALA A 117 -11.56 7.86 3.06
N TYR A 118 -10.60 8.73 2.77
CA TYR A 118 -10.35 9.89 3.63
C TYR A 118 -11.62 10.77 3.72
N PRO A 119 -11.96 11.34 4.89
CA PRO A 119 -13.17 12.15 5.06
C PRO A 119 -13.26 13.33 4.09
N GLY A 120 -14.43 13.55 3.48
CA GLY A 120 -14.69 14.69 2.61
C GLY A 120 -15.66 14.42 1.45
N ASN A 121 -15.85 13.15 1.08
CA ASN A 121 -16.74 12.77 -0.02
C ASN A 121 -18.21 13.07 0.30
N THR A 122 -18.98 13.38 -0.74
CA THR A 122 -20.41 13.71 -0.65
C THR A 122 -21.26 12.69 -1.41
N LEU A 123 -22.58 12.74 -1.29
CA LEU A 123 -23.45 11.85 -2.08
C LEU A 123 -23.38 12.11 -3.59
N ASP A 124 -23.10 13.36 -3.98
CA ASP A 124 -22.96 13.75 -5.38
C ASP A 124 -21.56 13.41 -5.93
N ASP A 125 -20.56 13.27 -5.04
CA ASP A 125 -19.19 12.90 -5.36
C ASP A 125 -18.65 11.90 -4.31
N VAL A 126 -19.07 10.64 -4.48
CA VAL A 126 -18.79 9.56 -3.51
C VAL A 126 -17.34 9.10 -3.58
N GLY A 127 -16.69 9.21 -4.75
CA GLY A 127 -15.33 8.75 -4.99
C GLY A 127 -15.10 7.32 -4.48
N SER A 128 -14.18 7.16 -3.53
CA SER A 128 -13.86 5.88 -2.88
C SER A 128 -14.81 5.43 -1.75
N GLY A 129 -15.95 6.12 -1.56
CA GLY A 129 -16.95 5.81 -0.55
C GLY A 129 -17.10 6.89 0.53
N ILE A 130 -18.12 6.72 1.37
CA ILE A 130 -18.41 7.56 2.54
C ILE A 130 -18.45 6.67 3.79
N GLY A 131 -17.73 7.07 4.83
CA GLY A 131 -17.60 6.31 6.07
C GLY A 131 -16.50 5.25 6.01
N VAL A 132 -16.50 4.36 7.01
CA VAL A 132 -15.48 3.32 7.19
C VAL A 132 -16.12 2.01 7.57
N VAL A 133 -15.51 0.91 7.15
CA VAL A 133 -15.72 -0.41 7.75
C VAL A 133 -14.65 -0.68 8.81
N HIS A 134 -14.87 -1.73 9.61
CA HIS A 134 -14.07 -2.05 10.79
C HIS A 134 -14.19 -1.00 11.91
N ASN A 135 -13.09 -0.45 12.44
CA ASN A 135 -13.08 0.40 13.64
C ASN A 135 -13.39 -0.34 14.95
N GLY A 136 -12.77 -1.49 15.19
CA GLY A 136 -12.96 -2.26 16.43
C GLY A 136 -12.60 -1.52 17.72
N LEU A 137 -11.92 -0.36 17.63
CA LEU A 137 -11.59 0.52 18.76
C LEU A 137 -12.60 1.65 18.98
N LEU A 138 -13.63 1.77 18.13
CA LEU A 138 -14.68 2.80 18.19
C LEU A 138 -14.11 4.23 18.25
N ILE A 139 -13.00 4.48 17.54
CA ILE A 139 -12.41 5.81 17.46
C ILE A 139 -13.41 6.73 16.74
N PRO A 140 -13.77 7.88 17.32
CA PRO A 140 -14.69 8.81 16.68
C PRO A 140 -13.98 9.54 15.53
N ASN A 141 -14.70 9.72 14.42
CA ASN A 141 -14.27 10.49 13.25
C ASN A 141 -12.84 10.15 12.76
N PRO A 142 -12.52 8.86 12.52
CA PRO A 142 -11.18 8.49 12.09
C PRO A 142 -10.92 9.02 10.67
N GLU A 143 -9.78 9.69 10.48
CA GLU A 143 -9.38 10.17 9.16
C GLU A 143 -8.73 9.08 8.32
N LYS A 144 -7.88 8.25 8.96
CA LYS A 144 -7.10 7.22 8.29
C LYS A 144 -6.51 6.20 9.26
N SER A 145 -6.09 5.08 8.71
CA SER A 145 -5.25 4.08 9.38
C SER A 145 -3.91 3.96 8.64
N VAL A 146 -2.81 3.94 9.39
CA VAL A 146 -1.45 3.83 8.84
C VAL A 146 -0.76 2.60 9.41
N VAL A 147 -0.32 1.69 8.54
CA VAL A 147 0.45 0.50 8.91
C VAL A 147 1.88 0.60 8.39
N TYR A 148 2.83 0.13 9.20
CA TYR A 148 4.25 0.14 8.87
C TYR A 148 4.77 -1.28 8.71
N GLY A 149 5.38 -1.55 7.56
CA GLY A 149 6.17 -2.74 7.27
C GLY A 149 7.67 -2.47 7.23
N SER A 150 8.43 -3.54 7.10
CA SER A 150 9.88 -3.51 6.86
C SER A 150 10.18 -3.22 5.39
N PHE A 151 11.15 -2.35 5.10
CA PHE A 151 11.58 -2.07 3.72
C PHE A 151 12.18 -3.32 3.04
N ARG A 152 12.85 -4.18 3.82
CA ARG A 152 13.35 -5.49 3.38
C ARG A 152 12.97 -6.57 4.38
N PRO A 153 12.83 -7.84 3.96
CA PRO A 153 12.64 -8.92 4.91
C PRO A 153 13.91 -9.23 5.70
N PHE A 154 13.76 -9.86 6.85
CA PHE A 154 14.88 -10.41 7.62
C PHE A 154 15.66 -11.47 6.80
N PRO A 155 17.00 -11.53 6.89
CA PRO A 155 17.90 -10.70 7.73
C PRO A 155 18.32 -9.37 7.10
N ARG A 156 17.89 -9.05 5.88
CA ARG A 156 18.30 -7.84 5.16
C ARG A 156 17.73 -6.55 5.77
N SER A 157 16.59 -6.61 6.46
CA SER A 157 16.08 -5.51 7.30
C SER A 157 17.13 -5.06 8.32
N TRP A 158 17.66 -6.02 9.09
CA TRP A 158 18.58 -5.74 10.18
C TRP A 158 19.91 -5.18 9.69
N LEU A 159 20.49 -5.83 8.67
CA LEU A 159 21.69 -5.32 7.99
C LEU A 159 21.45 -3.95 7.32
N GLY A 160 20.21 -3.66 6.94
CA GLY A 160 19.77 -2.41 6.33
C GLY A 160 19.43 -1.29 7.32
N GLY A 161 19.63 -1.51 8.63
CA GLY A 161 19.41 -0.50 9.68
C GLY A 161 17.97 -0.43 10.22
N GLU A 162 17.15 -1.47 10.01
CA GLU A 162 15.82 -1.62 10.60
C GLU A 162 15.84 -2.62 11.77
N SER A 163 15.21 -2.28 12.89
CA SER A 163 15.10 -3.17 14.06
C SER A 163 13.90 -4.13 13.94
N THR A 164 13.83 -4.89 12.85
CA THR A 164 12.73 -5.84 12.60
C THR A 164 13.22 -7.20 12.11
N ILE A 165 12.61 -8.24 12.66
CA ILE A 165 12.82 -9.65 12.30
C ILE A 165 11.67 -10.21 11.44
N ALA A 166 10.87 -9.34 10.83
CA ALA A 166 9.76 -9.77 9.99
C ALA A 166 10.27 -10.66 8.84
N PRO A 167 9.73 -11.89 8.68
CA PRO A 167 10.09 -12.74 7.57
C PRO A 167 9.55 -12.16 6.24
N PRO A 168 9.99 -12.69 5.09
CA PRO A 168 9.38 -12.38 3.80
C PRO A 168 7.85 -12.50 3.88
N SER A 169 7.15 -11.45 3.44
CA SER A 169 5.70 -11.43 3.52
C SER A 169 5.10 -12.52 2.61
N PRO A 170 4.24 -13.41 3.12
CA PRO A 170 3.63 -14.47 2.32
C PRO A 170 2.66 -13.93 1.26
N VAL A 171 2.22 -12.66 1.39
CA VAL A 171 1.27 -12.04 0.45
C VAL A 171 1.93 -11.56 -0.86
N PHE A 172 3.26 -11.54 -0.95
CA PHE A 172 3.91 -11.22 -2.21
C PHE A 172 3.62 -12.29 -3.26
N VAL A 173 3.33 -11.86 -4.49
CA VAL A 173 3.02 -12.76 -5.61
C VAL A 173 4.14 -13.75 -5.92
N THR A 174 5.38 -13.40 -5.59
CA THR A 174 6.57 -14.24 -5.75
C THR A 174 6.87 -15.13 -4.54
N SER A 175 6.08 -15.05 -3.47
CA SER A 175 6.33 -15.81 -2.25
C SER A 175 5.98 -17.28 -2.44
N LYS A 176 7.01 -18.14 -2.35
CA LYS A 176 6.84 -19.61 -2.34
C LYS A 176 6.12 -20.09 -1.08
N ALA A 177 6.12 -19.28 -0.03
CA ALA A 177 5.52 -19.62 1.26
C ALA A 177 4.03 -19.28 1.38
N ASN A 178 3.39 -18.74 0.34
CA ASN A 178 2.01 -18.26 0.45
C ASN A 178 1.04 -19.34 0.97
N ASN A 179 1.08 -20.55 0.40
CA ASN A 179 0.18 -21.65 0.78
C ASN A 179 0.49 -22.20 2.18
N SER A 180 1.77 -22.50 2.47
CA SER A 180 2.19 -23.02 3.78
C SER A 180 1.93 -22.01 4.90
N ALA A 181 2.23 -20.73 4.67
CA ALA A 181 1.97 -19.65 5.61
C ALA A 181 0.47 -19.44 5.84
N SER A 182 -0.35 -19.43 4.78
CA SER A 182 -1.80 -19.27 4.92
C SER A 182 -2.39 -20.40 5.77
N LYS A 183 -2.03 -21.66 5.50
CA LYS A 183 -2.47 -22.81 6.31
C LYS A 183 -2.04 -22.67 7.77
N ALA A 184 -0.78 -22.34 8.02
CA ALA A 184 -0.25 -22.19 9.38
C ALA A 184 -0.95 -21.05 10.15
N LEU A 185 -1.16 -19.91 9.49
CA LEU A 185 -1.87 -18.77 10.06
C LEU A 185 -3.35 -19.09 10.34
N THR A 186 -4.03 -19.83 9.46
CA THR A 186 -5.41 -20.31 9.71
C THR A 186 -5.47 -21.22 10.92
N HIS A 187 -4.56 -22.19 11.05
CA HIS A 187 -4.51 -23.07 12.23
C HIS A 187 -4.17 -22.31 13.52
N TYR A 188 -3.32 -21.29 13.44
CA TYR A 188 -3.02 -20.41 14.57
C TYR A 188 -4.23 -19.56 14.96
N ALA A 189 -4.93 -18.95 14.00
CA ALA A 189 -6.12 -18.14 14.26
C ALA A 189 -7.25 -18.96 14.90
N ALA A 190 -7.42 -20.22 14.48
CA ALA A 190 -8.40 -21.13 15.09
C ALA A 190 -8.07 -21.49 16.54
N ARG A 191 -6.78 -21.52 16.90
CA ARG A 191 -6.27 -21.98 18.19
C ARG A 191 -4.93 -21.28 18.51
N PRO A 192 -4.96 -20.04 18.99
CA PRO A 192 -3.75 -19.24 19.22
C PRO A 192 -2.95 -19.76 20.41
N GLY A 193 -1.65 -19.50 20.43
CA GLY A 193 -0.79 -19.84 21.56
C GLY A 193 0.70 -19.78 21.24
N TRP A 194 1.50 -19.32 22.21
CA TRP A 194 2.95 -19.12 22.06
C TRP A 194 3.70 -20.35 21.53
N ALA A 195 3.30 -21.56 21.95
CA ALA A 195 3.91 -22.81 21.50
C ALA A 195 3.75 -23.08 19.99
N ARG A 196 2.79 -22.43 19.32
CA ARG A 196 2.51 -22.61 17.88
C ARG A 196 3.20 -21.57 17.00
N ILE A 197 3.72 -20.50 17.59
CA ILE A 197 4.45 -19.46 16.87
C ILE A 197 5.66 -20.04 16.11
N PRO A 198 6.52 -20.90 16.70
CA PRO A 198 7.63 -21.50 15.98
C PRO A 198 7.20 -22.26 14.70
N GLN A 199 6.04 -22.92 14.73
CA GLN A 199 5.51 -23.63 13.55
C GLN A 199 5.12 -22.65 12.44
N VAL A 200 4.47 -21.54 12.78
CA VAL A 200 4.12 -20.48 11.80
C VAL A 200 5.39 -19.92 11.16
N PHE A 201 6.41 -19.59 11.95
CA PHE A 201 7.70 -19.11 11.43
C PHE A 201 8.36 -20.15 10.52
N ARG A 202 8.37 -21.42 10.92
CA ARG A 202 8.92 -22.51 10.10
C ARG A 202 8.20 -22.60 8.74
N SER A 203 6.88 -22.53 8.71
CA SER A 203 6.09 -22.57 7.48
C SER A 203 6.34 -21.40 6.53
N ILE A 204 6.74 -20.23 7.06
CA ILE A 204 7.07 -19.05 6.26
C ILE A 204 8.51 -19.09 5.75
N LEU A 205 9.46 -19.50 6.59
CA LEU A 205 10.90 -19.48 6.27
C LEU A 205 11.36 -20.69 5.46
N PHE A 206 10.73 -21.84 5.65
CA PHE A 206 11.05 -23.11 4.99
C PHE A 206 9.77 -23.71 4.37
N PRO A 207 9.23 -23.07 3.31
CA PRO A 207 7.97 -23.45 2.70
C PRO A 207 8.03 -24.73 1.87
#